data_AF-A0A838VBN6-F1
#
_entry.id   AF-A0A838VBN6-F1
#
_cell.length_a   1.000
_cell.length_b   1.000
_cell.length_c   1.000
_cell.angle_alpha   90.00
_cell.angle_beta   90.00
_cell.angle_gamma   90.00
#
_symmetry.space_group_name_H-M   'P 1'
#
loop_
_entity.id
_entity.type
_entity.pdbx_description
1 polymer ?
#
loop_
_entity_poly.entity_id
_entity_poly.type
_entity_poly.pdbx_seq_one_letter_code
_entity_poly.pdbx_strand_id
1 'polypeptide(L)'
;MPFELGLFLAAKRFGGGDHATKRCLALDVEPHRYQKFISDLGGADIEAHGGKPRRIVGLTRDWLAGVSKRKSLPPPRGILESYDEFVAGLPTIARGAGLFHTTLLYADLLRLIDEWVKADADDKLRPST
;
A
#
# COMPACT_ATOMS: atom_id res chain seq x y z
N MET A 1 -12.40 -8.38 9.90
CA MET A 1 -11.73 -9.69 9.95
C MET A 1 -10.93 -9.77 11.25
N PRO A 2 -11.59 -10.01 12.41
CA PRO A 2 -10.94 -9.96 13.74
C PRO A 2 -10.00 -11.14 14.03
N PHE A 3 -10.28 -12.30 13.45
CA PHE A 3 -9.60 -13.55 13.78
C PHE A 3 -8.15 -13.58 13.29
N GLU A 4 -7.92 -13.13 12.05
CA GLU A 4 -6.61 -13.04 11.42
C GLU A 4 -5.69 -12.05 12.15
N LEU A 5 -6.27 -10.92 12.58
CA LEU A 5 -5.56 -9.92 13.36
C LEU A 5 -5.19 -10.48 14.75
N GLY A 6 -6.11 -11.18 15.42
CA GLY A 6 -5.84 -11.83 16.70
C GLY A 6 -4.68 -12.83 16.60
N LEU A 7 -4.66 -13.67 15.56
CA LEU A 7 -3.57 -14.63 15.33
C LEU A 7 -2.23 -13.92 15.08
N PHE A 8 -2.23 -12.84 14.29
CA PHE A 8 -1.02 -12.05 14.05
C PHE A 8 -0.48 -11.43 15.34
N LEU A 9 -1.36 -10.86 16.17
CA LEU A 9 -0.99 -10.24 17.45
C LEU A 9 -0.49 -11.30 18.46
N ALA A 10 -1.14 -12.46 18.53
CA ALA A 10 -0.71 -13.57 19.37
C ALA A 10 0.69 -14.07 18.97
N ALA A 11 0.92 -14.27 17.67
CA ALA A 11 2.25 -14.63 17.16
C ALA A 11 3.29 -13.58 17.55
N LYS A 12 2.96 -12.28 17.42
CA LYS A 12 3.87 -11.20 17.84
C LYS A 12 4.17 -11.23 19.34
N ARG A 13 3.15 -11.49 20.18
CA ARG A 13 3.30 -11.44 21.64
C ARG A 13 4.01 -12.66 22.23
N PHE A 14 3.79 -13.84 21.65
CA PHE A 14 4.17 -15.13 22.22
C PHE A 14 5.12 -15.96 21.34
N GLY A 15 5.24 -15.66 20.04
CA GLY A 15 6.01 -16.47 19.09
C GLY A 15 7.53 -16.29 19.14
N GLY A 16 8.04 -15.29 19.87
CA GLY A 16 9.50 -15.03 19.99
C GLY A 16 10.18 -14.70 18.67
N GLY A 17 11.53 -14.58 18.69
CA GLY A 17 12.36 -14.39 17.49
C GLY A 17 11.85 -13.32 16.51
N ASP A 18 11.72 -13.70 15.25
CA ASP A 18 11.20 -12.85 14.17
C ASP A 18 9.72 -12.48 14.35
N HIS A 19 8.95 -13.27 15.11
CA HIS A 19 7.56 -12.92 15.37
C HIS A 19 7.45 -11.69 16.27
N ALA A 20 8.35 -11.52 17.25
CA ALA A 20 8.34 -10.38 18.16
C ALA A 20 8.59 -9.03 17.44
N THR A 21 9.25 -9.05 16.28
CA THR A 21 9.57 -7.84 15.50
C THR A 21 8.45 -7.40 14.55
N LYS A 22 7.38 -8.21 14.42
CA LYS A 22 6.28 -7.95 13.49
C LYS A 22 5.65 -6.57 13.72
N ARG A 23 5.42 -5.87 12.60
CA ARG A 23 4.73 -4.57 12.53
C ARG A 23 3.37 -4.78 11.85
N CYS A 24 2.34 -4.13 12.36
CA CYS A 24 1.00 -4.17 11.80
C CYS A 24 0.45 -2.75 11.73
N LEU A 25 -0.25 -2.47 10.64
CA LEU A 25 -1.07 -1.29 10.45
C LEU A 25 -2.52 -1.77 10.34
N ALA A 26 -3.40 -1.23 11.16
CA ALA A 26 -4.83 -1.40 11.03
C ALA A 26 -5.44 -0.03 10.65
N LEU A 27 -6.27 -0.02 9.61
CA LEU A 27 -6.98 1.17 9.14
C LEU A 27 -8.47 0.88 9.16
N ASP A 28 -9.27 1.88 9.52
CA ASP A 28 -10.73 1.79 9.51
C ASP A 28 -11.35 2.98 8.77
N VAL A 29 -12.55 2.79 8.25
CA VAL A 29 -13.31 3.82 7.52
C VAL A 29 -13.67 4.95 8.49
N GLU A 30 -14.12 4.58 9.69
CA GLU A 30 -14.64 5.50 10.70
C GLU A 30 -13.79 5.46 11.97
N PRO A 31 -13.58 6.61 12.64
CA PRO A 31 -12.93 6.62 13.95
C PRO A 31 -13.68 5.71 14.93
N HIS A 32 -12.95 4.90 15.68
CA HIS A 32 -13.46 4.06 16.78
C HIS A 32 -14.52 3.02 16.39
N ARG A 33 -14.87 2.85 15.10
CA ARG A 33 -15.81 1.81 14.66
C ARG A 33 -15.31 0.41 15.03
N TYR A 34 -14.00 0.19 14.94
CA TYR A 34 -13.33 -1.03 15.42
C TYR A 34 -13.60 -1.37 16.89
N GLN A 35 -13.83 -0.37 17.77
CA GLN A 35 -14.08 -0.63 19.20
C GLN A 35 -15.36 -1.42 19.44
N LYS A 36 -16.32 -1.35 18.52
CA LYS A 36 -17.57 -2.14 18.58
C LYS A 36 -17.34 -3.64 18.37
N PHE A 37 -16.20 -4.03 17.80
CA PHE A 37 -15.93 -5.41 17.40
C PHE A 37 -14.64 -5.97 18.00
N ILE A 38 -13.69 -5.11 18.36
CA ILE A 38 -12.36 -5.47 18.85
C ILE A 38 -11.89 -4.41 19.85
N SER A 39 -12.32 -4.53 21.11
CA SER A 39 -11.92 -3.64 22.20
C SER A 39 -10.41 -3.61 22.43
N ASP A 40 -9.73 -4.72 22.13
CA ASP A 40 -8.29 -4.92 22.40
C ASP A 40 -7.37 -4.10 21.47
N LEU A 41 -7.94 -3.44 20.45
CA LEU A 41 -7.23 -2.48 19.59
C LEU A 41 -7.13 -1.08 20.20
N GLY A 42 -7.65 -0.84 21.41
CA GLY A 42 -7.68 0.47 22.07
C GLY A 42 -6.32 1.15 22.32
N GLY A 43 -5.21 0.48 22.03
CA GLY A 43 -3.84 1.04 22.07
C GLY A 43 -3.13 1.12 20.72
N ALA A 44 -3.80 0.74 19.62
CA ALA A 44 -3.32 0.98 18.26
C ALA A 44 -3.83 2.34 17.80
N ASP A 45 -2.94 3.21 17.34
CA ASP A 45 -3.29 4.49 16.72
C ASP A 45 -3.92 4.22 15.35
N ILE A 46 -5.22 3.88 15.35
CA ILE A 46 -5.97 3.52 14.16
C ILE A 46 -6.44 4.80 13.48
N GLU A 47 -5.74 5.15 12.41
CA GLU A 47 -6.08 6.29 11.57
C GLU A 47 -7.34 6.01 10.73
N ALA A 48 -8.33 6.89 10.85
CA ALA A 48 -9.55 6.82 10.05
C ALA A 48 -9.30 7.39 8.65
N HIS A 49 -9.60 6.60 7.62
CA HIS A 49 -9.40 7.02 6.23
C HIS A 49 -10.66 7.56 5.54
N GLY A 50 -11.83 7.48 6.20
CA GLY A 50 -13.08 8.08 5.72
C GLY A 50 -13.58 7.50 4.40
N GLY A 51 -13.19 6.26 4.06
CA GLY A 51 -13.55 5.62 2.78
C GLY A 51 -12.84 6.22 1.57
N LYS A 52 -11.79 7.04 1.75
CA LYS A 52 -11.07 7.72 0.67
C LYS A 52 -9.81 6.93 0.29
N PRO A 53 -9.74 6.24 -0.87
CA PRO A 53 -8.58 5.41 -1.24
C PRO A 53 -7.25 6.19 -1.28
N ARG A 54 -7.28 7.42 -1.79
CA ARG A 54 -6.10 8.30 -1.82
C ARG A 54 -5.55 8.63 -0.43
N ARG A 55 -6.41 8.71 0.59
CA ARG A 55 -5.99 8.91 1.98
C ARG A 55 -5.30 7.67 2.54
N ILE A 56 -5.80 6.47 2.21
CA ILE A 56 -5.17 5.20 2.62
C ILE A 56 -3.72 5.13 2.13
N VAL A 57 -3.44 5.58 0.90
CA VAL A 57 -2.07 5.62 0.35
C VAL A 57 -1.15 6.47 1.23
N GLY A 58 -1.59 7.66 1.61
CA GLY A 58 -0.83 8.55 2.51
C GLY A 58 -0.58 7.91 3.87
N LEU A 59 -1.63 7.42 4.52
CA LEU A 59 -1.54 6.77 5.85
C LEU A 59 -0.59 5.57 5.83
N THR A 60 -0.70 4.73 4.80
CA THR A 60 0.16 3.54 4.63
C THR A 60 1.61 3.97 4.44
N ARG A 61 1.87 4.98 3.59
CA ARG A 61 3.21 5.50 3.36
C ARG A 61 3.81 6.09 4.62
N ASP A 62 3.08 6.91 5.36
CA ASP A 62 3.60 7.60 6.54
C ASP A 62 3.85 6.61 7.67
N TRP A 63 2.98 5.61 7.84
CA TRP A 63 3.24 4.47 8.72
C TRP A 63 4.52 3.72 8.30
N LEU A 64 4.68 3.40 7.01
CA LEU A 64 5.90 2.77 6.49
C LEU A 64 7.14 3.62 6.76
N ALA A 65 7.06 4.95 6.64
CA ALA A 65 8.15 5.85 6.95
C ALA A 65 8.50 5.86 8.45
N GLY A 66 7.51 5.70 9.33
CA GLY A 66 7.72 5.60 10.78
C GLY A 66 8.26 4.25 11.24
N VAL A 67 7.83 3.15 10.62
CA VAL A 67 8.26 1.79 11.03
C VAL A 67 9.49 1.29 10.27
N SER A 68 9.76 1.82 9.08
CA SER A 68 10.96 1.50 8.30
C SER A 68 12.05 2.52 8.58
N LYS A 69 13.31 2.08 8.60
CA LYS A 69 14.47 3.00 8.65
C LYS A 69 14.75 3.66 7.28
N ARG A 70 13.81 3.57 6.32
CA ARG A 70 14.03 3.93 4.93
C ARG A 70 13.73 5.41 4.72
N LYS A 71 14.76 6.19 4.36
CA LYS A 71 14.64 7.63 4.10
C LYS A 71 14.21 7.97 2.67
N SER A 72 14.23 6.99 1.77
CA SER A 72 13.99 7.18 0.33
C SER A 72 12.52 6.96 -0.08
N LEU A 73 11.58 6.96 0.85
CA LEU A 73 10.15 6.79 0.51
C LEU A 73 9.62 8.08 -0.14
N PRO A 74 9.10 8.03 -1.38
CA PRO A 74 8.51 9.19 -2.02
C PRO A 74 7.38 9.80 -1.18
N PRO A 75 7.11 11.11 -1.31
CA PRO A 75 5.96 11.72 -0.63
C PRO A 75 4.64 11.12 -1.17
N PRO A 76 3.56 11.12 -0.37
CA PRO A 76 2.25 10.60 -0.80
C PRO A 76 1.78 11.15 -2.15
N ARG A 77 2.02 12.46 -2.38
CA ARG A 77 1.69 13.13 -3.63
C ARG A 77 2.38 12.49 -4.84
N GLY A 78 3.69 12.23 -4.75
CA GLY A 78 4.44 11.62 -5.85
C GLY A 78 3.99 10.19 -6.15
N ILE A 79 3.60 9.42 -5.12
CA ILE A 79 3.01 8.08 -5.32
C ILE A 79 1.68 8.18 -6.06
N LEU A 80 0.84 9.14 -5.69
CA LEU A 80 -0.47 9.34 -6.30
C LEU A 80 -0.37 9.87 -7.74
N GLU A 81 0.57 10.78 -8.02
CA GLU A 81 0.86 11.28 -9.38
C GLU A 81 1.36 10.14 -10.28
N SER A 82 2.31 9.34 -9.80
CA SER A 82 2.79 8.13 -10.48
C SER A 82 1.65 7.14 -10.76
N TYR A 83 0.76 6.92 -9.80
CA TYR A 83 -0.43 6.10 -10.00
C TYR A 83 -1.37 6.67 -11.08
N ASP A 84 -1.65 7.97 -11.06
CA ASP A 84 -2.53 8.61 -12.05
C ASP A 84 -1.93 8.53 -13.46
N GLU A 85 -0.61 8.73 -13.59
CA GLU A 85 0.14 8.57 -14.85
C GLU A 85 0.02 7.15 -15.39
N PHE A 86 0.20 6.15 -14.54
CA PHE A 86 0.02 4.75 -14.93
C PHE A 86 -1.41 4.47 -15.40
N VAL A 87 -2.43 4.91 -14.65
CA VAL A 87 -3.84 4.69 -15.01
C VAL A 87 -4.19 5.37 -16.34
N ALA A 88 -3.71 6.60 -16.55
CA ALA A 88 -3.91 7.32 -17.80
C ALA A 88 -3.19 6.63 -18.98
N GLY A 89 -2.00 6.08 -18.74
CA GLY A 89 -1.19 5.36 -19.73
C GLY A 89 -1.63 3.91 -19.98
N LEU A 90 -2.42 3.31 -19.08
CA LEU A 90 -2.77 1.89 -19.10
C LEU A 90 -3.34 1.41 -20.45
N PRO A 91 -4.23 2.15 -21.15
CA PRO A 91 -4.72 1.72 -22.46
C PRO A 91 -3.61 1.59 -23.50
N THR A 92 -2.60 2.46 -23.47
CA THR A 92 -1.45 2.44 -24.38
C THR A 92 -0.48 1.32 -24.01
N ILE A 93 -0.17 1.20 -22.71
CA ILE A 93 0.71 0.15 -22.17
C ILE A 93 0.14 -1.24 -22.49
N ALA A 94 -1.15 -1.46 -22.21
CA ALA A 94 -1.82 -2.72 -22.49
C ALA A 94 -1.79 -3.04 -23.99
N ARG A 95 -2.09 -2.05 -24.86
CA ARG A 95 -2.05 -2.23 -26.31
C ARG A 95 -0.65 -2.61 -26.80
N GLY A 96 0.40 -1.98 -26.26
CA GLY A 96 1.79 -2.31 -26.58
C GLY A 96 2.17 -3.74 -26.20
N ALA A 97 1.55 -4.28 -25.15
CA ALA A 97 1.70 -5.67 -24.72
C ALA A 97 0.73 -6.65 -25.42
N GLY A 98 -0.06 -6.20 -26.41
CA GLY A 98 -1.06 -7.04 -27.10
C GLY A 98 -2.29 -7.37 -26.25
N LEU A 99 -2.55 -6.60 -25.19
CA LEU A 99 -3.65 -6.80 -24.24
C LEU A 99 -4.75 -5.76 -24.39
N PHE A 100 -5.98 -6.15 -24.05
CA PHE A 100 -7.13 -5.23 -23.98
C PHE A 100 -7.35 -4.76 -22.55
N HIS A 101 -7.13 -3.47 -22.30
CA HIS A 101 -7.23 -2.90 -20.95
C HIS A 101 -8.58 -3.12 -20.25
N THR A 102 -9.67 -3.25 -21.01
CA THR A 102 -11.03 -3.48 -20.49
C THR A 102 -11.28 -4.91 -20.01
N THR A 103 -10.45 -5.87 -20.42
CA THR A 103 -10.58 -7.29 -20.07
C THR A 103 -9.29 -7.84 -19.47
N LEU A 104 -8.49 -6.97 -18.82
CA LEU A 104 -7.24 -7.38 -18.19
C LEU A 104 -7.52 -8.34 -17.04
N LEU A 105 -6.82 -9.47 -17.06
CA LEU A 105 -6.71 -10.31 -15.88
C LEU A 105 -5.85 -9.62 -14.84
N TYR A 106 -6.10 -9.91 -13.57
CA TYR A 106 -5.31 -9.34 -12.47
C TYR A 106 -3.81 -9.67 -12.59
N ALA A 107 -3.47 -10.88 -13.06
CA ALA A 107 -2.09 -11.28 -13.29
C ALA A 107 -1.40 -10.42 -14.36
N ASP A 108 -2.10 -10.10 -15.45
CA ASP A 108 -1.57 -9.21 -16.49
C ASP A 108 -1.41 -7.79 -15.98
N LEU A 109 -2.37 -7.28 -15.21
CA LEU A 109 -2.28 -5.97 -14.58
C LEU A 109 -1.03 -5.85 -13.70
N LEU A 110 -0.75 -6.86 -12.86
CA LEU A 110 0.44 -6.87 -12.01
C LEU A 110 1.74 -6.85 -12.83
N ARG A 111 1.81 -7.62 -13.92
CA ARG A 111 2.96 -7.63 -14.83
C ARG A 111 3.17 -6.24 -15.45
N LEU A 112 2.11 -5.61 -15.94
CA LEU A 112 2.18 -4.27 -16.54
C LEU A 112 2.61 -3.21 -15.51
N ILE A 113 2.14 -3.30 -14.27
CA ILE A 113 2.58 -2.40 -13.19
C ILE A 113 4.07 -2.58 -12.91
N ASP A 114 4.56 -3.82 -12.78
CA ASP A 114 5.97 -4.07 -12.48
C ASP A 114 6.90 -3.59 -13.60
N GLU A 115 6.53 -3.84 -14.86
CA GLU A 115 7.26 -3.32 -16.04
C GLU A 115 7.25 -1.79 -16.08
N TRP A 116 6.11 -1.16 -15.82
CA TRP A 116 5.99 0.29 -15.82
C TRP A 116 6.81 0.95 -14.71
N VAL A 117 6.75 0.42 -13.48
CA VAL A 117 7.53 0.95 -12.34
C VAL A 117 9.03 0.85 -12.59
N LYS A 118 9.50 -0.23 -13.24
CA LYS A 118 10.91 -0.37 -13.62
C LYS A 118 11.32 0.68 -14.65
N ALA A 119 10.49 0.89 -15.68
CA ALA A 119 10.75 1.89 -16.71
C ALA A 119 10.73 3.33 -16.16
N ASP A 120 9.76 3.65 -15.29
CA ASP A 120 9.64 4.97 -14.63
C ASP A 120 10.84 5.25 -13.71
N ALA A 121 11.31 4.24 -12.98
CA ALA A 121 12.50 4.36 -12.15
C ALA A 121 13.76 4.62 -12.99
N ASP A 122 13.91 3.93 -14.13
CA ASP A 122 15.03 4.11 -15.05
C ASP A 122 15.01 5.49 -15.73
N ASP A 123 13.83 6.01 -16.07
CA ASP A 123 13.68 7.34 -16.68
C ASP A 123 14.04 8.47 -15.69
N LYS A 124 13.59 8.36 -14.44
CA LYS A 124 13.93 9.31 -13.36
C LYS A 124 15.40 9.32 -12.94
N LEU A 125 16.16 8.28 -13.32
CA LEU A 125 17.61 8.18 -13.09
C LEU A 125 18.47 8.69 -14.25
N ARG A 126 17.87 9.05 -15.39
CA ARG A 126 18.61 9.64 -16.52
C ARG A 126 18.95 11.10 -16.21
N PRO A 127 20.22 11.54 -16.40
CA PRO A 127 20.56 12.94 -16.25
C PRO A 127 19.80 13.77 -17.28
N SER A 128 19.13 14.83 -16.83
CA SER A 128 18.44 15.79 -17.70
C SER A 128 19.46 16.44 -18.64
N THR A 129 19.35 16.15 -19.94
CA THR A 129 20.13 16.81 -21.02
C THR A 129 19.77 18.27 -21.18
#